data_AF-A0A358SVA2-F1
#
_entry.id   AF-A0A358SVA2-F1
#
_cell.length_a   1.000
_cell.length_b   1.000
_cell.length_c   1.000
_cell.angle_alpha   90.00
_cell.angle_beta   90.00
_cell.angle_gamma   90.00
#
_symmetry.space_group_name_H-M   'P 1'
#
loop_
_entity.id
_entity.type
_entity.pdbx_description
1 polymer ?
#
loop_
_entity_poly.entity_id
_entity_poly.type
_entity_poly.pdbx_seq_one_letter_code
_entity_poly.pdbx_strand_id
1 'polypeptide(L)'
;QAAARALARSRRRAAGAAVASAVADGARLALARIEKSQADAHGERQQAEQASHGRGGELKAVRARIRELSEELDKVVGSAHGAEMARATRRMQLEQIAARAAEEFGVEAAALIGEYGPEVAVPPAEDGQLATAYDRAVQERRAQLAQRQLDQLGKVNPLALEEFAALEERHAFLVAQLEDLKKTRRDLLTVIKEVDDRVQQVFGSAFEDTAREFERIFGLLFPGGEGRLLLTEPDDMLATGIDFEARPPGKKV
;
A
#
# COMPACT_ATOMS: atom_id res chain seq x y z
N GLN A 1 143.18 -39.42 -16.06
CA GLN A 1 142.00 -39.01 -15.26
C GLN A 1 141.13 -37.91 -15.92
N ALA A 2 141.67 -37.00 -16.76
CA ALA A 2 140.91 -35.92 -17.40
C ALA A 2 139.92 -36.38 -18.52
N ALA A 3 140.30 -37.35 -19.36
CA ALA A 3 139.46 -37.85 -20.45
C ALA A 3 138.18 -38.57 -19.97
N ALA A 4 138.27 -39.37 -18.91
CA ALA A 4 137.12 -40.04 -18.28
C ALA A 4 136.12 -39.04 -17.69
N ARG A 5 136.60 -37.94 -17.10
CA ARG A 5 135.74 -36.83 -16.59
C ARG A 5 135.06 -36.08 -17.74
N ALA A 6 135.72 -35.88 -18.87
CA ALA A 6 135.13 -35.25 -20.06
C ALA A 6 134.03 -36.12 -20.70
N LEU A 7 134.27 -37.43 -20.83
CA LEU A 7 133.27 -38.39 -21.32
C LEU A 7 132.04 -38.46 -20.40
N ALA A 8 132.25 -38.49 -19.07
CA ALA A 8 131.17 -38.46 -18.08
C ALA A 8 130.34 -37.15 -18.15
N ARG A 9 130.99 -35.99 -18.34
CA ARG A 9 130.30 -34.71 -18.56
C ARG A 9 129.50 -34.70 -19.88
N SER A 10 130.05 -35.26 -20.95
CA SER A 10 129.34 -35.37 -22.24
C SER A 10 128.11 -36.27 -22.13
N ARG A 11 128.23 -37.44 -21.50
CA ARG A 11 127.09 -38.34 -21.22
C ARG A 11 126.02 -37.68 -20.34
N ARG A 12 126.41 -36.95 -19.29
CA ARG A 12 125.46 -36.19 -18.44
C ARG A 12 124.74 -35.10 -19.22
N ARG A 13 125.43 -34.36 -20.10
CA ARG A 13 124.80 -33.35 -20.97
C ARG A 13 123.84 -33.98 -21.98
N ALA A 14 124.20 -35.10 -22.59
CA ALA A 14 123.33 -35.82 -23.51
C ALA A 14 122.07 -36.37 -22.81
N ALA A 15 122.21 -36.95 -21.61
CA ALA A 15 121.08 -37.38 -20.79
C ALA A 15 120.19 -36.20 -20.37
N GLY A 16 120.79 -35.08 -19.94
CA GLY A 16 120.06 -33.86 -19.61
C GLY A 16 119.29 -33.26 -20.80
N ALA A 17 119.89 -33.27 -22.00
CA ALA A 17 119.23 -32.83 -23.23
C ALA A 17 118.06 -33.73 -23.61
N ALA A 18 118.19 -35.06 -23.45
CA ALA A 18 117.10 -36.01 -23.70
C ALA A 18 115.93 -35.81 -22.74
N VAL A 19 116.21 -35.60 -21.45
CA VAL A 19 115.17 -35.26 -20.44
C VAL A 19 114.51 -33.92 -20.78
N ALA A 20 115.29 -32.89 -21.12
CA ALA A 20 114.73 -31.59 -21.49
C ALA A 20 113.85 -31.68 -22.76
N SER A 21 114.24 -32.48 -23.75
CA SER A 21 113.42 -32.74 -24.94
C SER A 21 112.12 -33.44 -24.58
N ALA A 22 112.16 -34.50 -23.78
CA ALA A 22 110.96 -35.22 -23.34
C ALA A 22 110.00 -34.32 -22.53
N VAL A 23 110.55 -33.45 -21.67
CA VAL A 23 109.77 -32.45 -20.94
C VAL A 23 109.15 -31.43 -21.89
N ALA A 24 109.89 -30.94 -22.89
CA ALA A 24 109.38 -30.01 -23.89
C ALA A 24 108.27 -30.64 -24.76
N ASP A 25 108.41 -31.91 -25.14
CA ASP A 25 107.40 -32.65 -25.89
C ASP A 25 106.14 -32.89 -25.05
N GLY A 26 106.32 -33.29 -23.78
CA GLY A 26 105.23 -33.45 -22.82
C GLY A 26 104.49 -32.13 -22.54
N ALA A 27 105.23 -31.02 -22.40
CA ALA A 27 104.65 -29.70 -22.22
C ALA A 27 103.86 -29.25 -23.45
N ARG A 28 104.36 -29.50 -24.67
CA ARG A 28 103.64 -29.21 -25.92
C ARG A 28 102.35 -30.02 -26.04
N LEU A 29 102.39 -31.31 -25.71
CA LEU A 29 101.20 -32.16 -25.70
C LEU A 29 100.18 -31.70 -24.65
N ALA A 30 100.63 -31.38 -23.44
CA ALA A 30 99.77 -30.89 -22.37
C ALA A 30 99.11 -29.56 -22.76
N LEU A 31 99.87 -28.64 -23.36
CA LEU A 31 99.34 -27.37 -23.86
C LEU A 31 98.25 -27.59 -24.91
N ALA A 32 98.50 -28.44 -25.91
CA ALA A 32 97.50 -28.75 -26.94
C ALA A 32 96.22 -29.38 -26.36
N ARG A 33 96.34 -30.19 -25.30
CA ARG A 33 95.18 -30.78 -24.60
C ARG A 33 94.41 -29.73 -23.81
N ILE A 34 95.11 -28.81 -23.16
CA ILE A 34 94.50 -27.70 -22.42
C ILE A 34 93.78 -26.75 -23.38
N GLU A 35 94.41 -26.38 -24.50
CA GLU A 35 93.80 -25.53 -25.54
C GLU A 35 92.51 -26.14 -26.08
N LYS A 36 92.53 -27.45 -26.39
CA LYS A 36 91.31 -28.15 -26.82
C LYS A 36 90.23 -28.14 -25.72
N SER A 37 90.59 -28.47 -24.49
CA SER A 37 89.63 -28.47 -23.37
C SER A 37 89.06 -27.08 -23.09
N GLN A 38 89.86 -26.02 -23.24
CA GLN A 38 89.39 -24.63 -23.13
C GLN A 38 88.44 -24.25 -24.26
N ALA A 39 88.75 -24.66 -25.50
CA ALA A 39 87.87 -24.42 -26.64
C ALA A 39 86.52 -25.13 -26.48
N ASP A 40 86.53 -26.40 -26.07
CA ASP A 40 85.32 -27.20 -25.84
C ASP A 40 84.47 -26.57 -24.71
N ALA A 41 85.09 -26.25 -23.56
CA ALA A 41 84.40 -25.61 -22.43
C ALA A 41 83.85 -24.21 -22.77
N HIS A 42 84.56 -23.45 -23.60
CA HIS A 42 84.09 -22.16 -24.08
C HIS A 42 82.87 -22.31 -25.00
N GLY A 43 82.88 -23.31 -25.89
CA GLY A 43 81.73 -23.63 -26.74
C GLY A 43 80.49 -24.04 -25.95
N GLU A 44 80.65 -24.94 -24.97
CA GLU A 44 79.56 -25.35 -24.06
C GLU A 44 78.99 -24.16 -23.28
N ARG A 45 79.88 -23.30 -22.74
CA ARG A 45 79.47 -22.09 -22.02
C ARG A 45 78.68 -21.14 -22.92
N GLN A 46 79.14 -20.89 -24.14
CA GLN A 46 78.43 -20.01 -25.09
C GLN A 46 77.05 -20.55 -25.45
N GLN A 47 76.92 -21.86 -25.67
CA GLN A 47 75.62 -22.49 -25.95
C GLN A 47 74.67 -22.38 -24.74
N ALA A 48 75.17 -22.61 -23.53
CA ALA A 48 74.40 -22.48 -22.31
C ALA A 48 73.96 -21.02 -22.06
N GLU A 49 74.84 -20.05 -22.30
CA GLU A 49 74.53 -18.62 -22.21
C GLU A 49 73.44 -18.24 -23.21
N GLN A 50 73.56 -18.64 -24.48
CA GLN A 50 72.53 -18.38 -25.50
C GLN A 50 71.18 -19.00 -25.15
N ALA A 51 71.17 -20.26 -24.70
CA ALA A 51 69.94 -20.93 -24.27
C ALA A 51 69.30 -20.25 -23.05
N SER A 52 70.10 -19.80 -22.08
CA SER A 52 69.64 -19.05 -20.92
C SER A 52 69.02 -17.70 -21.32
N HIS A 53 69.66 -16.98 -22.24
CA HIS A 53 69.13 -15.72 -22.78
C HIS A 53 67.80 -15.94 -23.53
N GLY A 54 67.70 -16.99 -24.36
CA GLY A 54 66.47 -17.36 -25.05
C GLY A 54 65.32 -17.65 -24.08
N ARG A 55 65.55 -18.52 -23.09
CA ARG A 55 64.57 -18.84 -22.04
C ARG A 55 64.19 -17.62 -21.21
N GLY A 56 65.15 -16.73 -20.92
CA GLY A 56 64.89 -15.47 -20.23
C GLY A 56 63.97 -14.54 -21.03
N GLY A 57 64.16 -14.47 -22.35
CA GLY A 57 63.29 -13.74 -23.26
C GLY A 57 61.87 -14.30 -23.31
N GLU A 58 61.73 -15.63 -23.46
CA GLU A 58 60.44 -16.33 -23.44
C GLU A 58 59.69 -16.10 -22.12
N LEU A 59 60.38 -16.24 -20.98
CA LEU A 59 59.78 -16.00 -19.67
C LEU A 59 59.29 -14.56 -19.51
N LYS A 60 60.04 -13.59 -20.04
CA LYS A 60 59.63 -12.18 -20.04
C LYS A 60 58.38 -11.96 -20.90
N ALA A 61 58.30 -12.58 -22.07
CA ALA A 61 57.14 -12.50 -22.96
C ALA A 61 55.89 -13.11 -22.31
N VAL A 62 56.01 -14.31 -21.72
CA VAL A 62 54.91 -14.97 -21.00
C VAL A 62 54.43 -14.12 -19.82
N ARG A 63 55.35 -13.55 -19.02
CA ARG A 63 54.98 -12.64 -17.91
C ARG A 63 54.32 -11.35 -18.37
N ALA A 64 54.68 -10.82 -19.54
CA ALA A 64 53.98 -9.68 -20.13
C ALA A 64 52.54 -10.08 -20.49
N ARG A 65 52.36 -11.23 -21.14
CA ARG A 65 51.03 -11.71 -21.54
C ARG A 65 50.12 -12.03 -20.35
N ILE A 66 50.66 -12.60 -19.27
CA ILE A 66 49.90 -12.83 -18.04
C ILE A 66 49.38 -11.50 -17.49
N ARG A 67 50.22 -10.46 -17.42
CA ARG A 67 49.80 -9.14 -16.93
C ARG A 67 48.69 -8.52 -17.78
N GLU A 68 48.83 -8.56 -19.10
CA GLU A 68 47.80 -8.07 -20.02
C GLU A 68 46.46 -8.80 -19.82
N LEU A 69 46.49 -10.14 -19.78
CA LEU A 69 45.28 -10.94 -19.61
C LEU A 69 44.65 -10.75 -18.22
N SER A 70 45.47 -10.57 -17.17
CA SER A 70 44.96 -10.23 -15.84
C SER A 70 44.25 -8.88 -15.83
N GLU A 71 44.81 -7.85 -16.48
CA GLU A 71 44.15 -6.55 -16.58
C GLU A 71 42.86 -6.60 -17.40
N GLU A 72 42.82 -7.39 -18.48
CA GLU A 72 41.59 -7.64 -19.25
C GLU A 72 40.53 -8.37 -18.41
N LEU A 73 40.93 -9.39 -17.66
CA LEU A 73 40.04 -10.14 -16.77
C LEU A 73 39.45 -9.22 -15.70
N ASP A 74 40.26 -8.41 -15.04
CA ASP A 74 39.80 -7.49 -13.99
C ASP A 74 38.79 -6.47 -14.54
N LYS A 75 38.99 -5.96 -15.76
CA LYS A 75 38.03 -5.07 -16.44
C LYS A 75 36.71 -5.77 -16.71
N VAL A 76 36.74 -6.99 -17.26
CA VAL A 76 35.53 -7.75 -17.57
C VAL A 76 34.77 -8.09 -16.30
N VAL A 77 35.46 -8.62 -15.28
CA VAL A 77 34.86 -8.95 -13.98
C VAL A 77 34.24 -7.72 -13.31
N GLY A 78 34.95 -6.59 -13.31
CA GLY A 78 34.43 -5.33 -12.77
C GLY A 78 33.16 -4.86 -13.50
N SER A 79 33.14 -4.93 -14.84
CA SER A 79 31.97 -4.55 -15.63
C SER A 79 30.77 -5.48 -15.42
N ALA A 80 31.02 -6.80 -15.32
CA ALA A 80 29.99 -7.80 -15.08
C ALA A 80 29.37 -7.61 -13.69
N HIS A 81 30.21 -7.41 -12.66
CA HIS A 81 29.73 -7.15 -11.31
C HIS A 81 28.93 -5.83 -11.24
N GLY A 82 29.39 -4.77 -11.90
CA GLY A 82 28.64 -3.51 -11.99
C GLY A 82 27.28 -3.69 -12.66
N ALA A 83 27.20 -4.47 -13.74
CA ALA A 83 25.95 -4.79 -14.41
C ALA A 83 25.01 -5.63 -13.53
N GLU A 84 25.54 -6.60 -12.77
CA GLU A 84 24.77 -7.39 -11.81
C GLU A 84 24.19 -6.52 -10.69
N MET A 85 25.00 -5.63 -10.11
CA MET A 85 24.53 -4.69 -9.09
C MET A 85 23.44 -3.74 -9.64
N ALA A 86 23.62 -3.24 -10.86
CA ALA A 86 22.62 -2.41 -11.53
C ALA A 86 21.31 -3.20 -11.76
N ARG A 87 21.41 -4.46 -12.21
CA ARG A 87 20.26 -5.34 -12.40
C ARG A 87 19.53 -5.63 -11.09
N ALA A 88 20.27 -5.92 -10.01
CA ALA A 88 19.70 -6.16 -8.69
C ALA A 88 18.97 -4.92 -8.16
N THR A 89 19.60 -3.74 -8.29
CA THR A 89 18.98 -2.45 -7.90
C THR A 89 17.70 -2.19 -8.70
N ARG A 90 17.73 -2.37 -10.01
CA ARG A 90 16.55 -2.19 -10.88
C ARG A 90 15.44 -3.18 -10.53
N ARG A 91 15.77 -4.43 -10.26
CA ARG A 91 14.81 -5.45 -9.84
C ARG A 91 14.13 -5.07 -8.52
N MET A 92 14.91 -4.64 -7.53
CA MET A 92 14.37 -4.19 -6.24
C MET A 92 13.45 -2.97 -6.43
N GLN A 93 13.82 -2.01 -7.28
CA GLN A 93 12.98 -0.86 -7.61
C GLN A 93 11.66 -1.29 -8.26
N LEU A 94 11.69 -2.25 -9.19
CA LEU A 94 10.48 -2.78 -9.82
C LEU A 94 9.58 -3.49 -8.81
N GLU A 95 10.16 -4.31 -7.92
CA GLU A 95 9.43 -5.00 -6.84
C GLU A 95 8.79 -3.99 -5.88
N GLN A 96 9.50 -2.92 -5.49
CA GLN A 96 8.95 -1.85 -4.65
C GLN A 96 7.78 -1.12 -5.32
N ILE A 97 7.90 -0.78 -6.60
CA ILE A 97 6.84 -0.11 -7.35
C ILE A 97 5.62 -1.04 -7.51
N ALA A 98 5.85 -2.32 -7.80
CA ALA A 98 4.78 -3.31 -7.92
C ALA A 98 4.04 -3.53 -6.59
N ALA A 99 4.77 -3.66 -5.48
CA ALA A 99 4.18 -3.79 -4.16
C ALA A 99 3.34 -2.56 -3.79
N ARG A 100 3.88 -1.36 -4.04
CA ARG A 100 3.14 -0.10 -3.82
C ARG A 100 1.85 -0.04 -4.65
N ALA A 101 1.89 -0.48 -5.90
CA ALA A 101 0.70 -0.52 -6.75
C ALA A 101 -0.38 -1.46 -6.22
N ALA A 102 0.02 -2.65 -5.74
CA ALA A 102 -0.89 -3.61 -5.15
C ALA A 102 -1.48 -3.11 -3.82
N GLU A 103 -0.67 -2.48 -2.97
CA GLU A 103 -1.11 -1.98 -1.65
C GLU A 103 -1.98 -0.72 -1.73
N GLU A 104 -1.57 0.28 -2.53
CA GLU A 104 -2.27 1.58 -2.60
C GLU A 104 -3.49 1.53 -3.52
N PHE A 105 -3.41 0.79 -4.63
CA PHE A 105 -4.43 0.82 -5.68
C PHE A 105 -5.14 -0.53 -5.89
N GLY A 106 -4.67 -1.61 -5.26
CA GLY A 106 -5.24 -2.95 -5.46
C GLY A 106 -5.02 -3.50 -6.87
N VAL A 107 -4.03 -2.99 -7.62
CA VAL A 107 -3.77 -3.38 -9.01
C VAL A 107 -2.41 -4.06 -9.14
N GLU A 108 -2.40 -5.22 -9.78
CA GLU A 108 -1.19 -5.97 -10.11
C GLU A 108 -0.39 -5.31 -11.24
N ALA A 109 0.94 -5.45 -11.21
CA ALA A 109 1.83 -4.83 -12.19
C ALA A 109 1.52 -5.23 -13.64
N ALA A 110 1.14 -6.49 -13.88
CA ALA A 110 0.78 -6.98 -15.21
C ALA A 110 -0.48 -6.29 -15.75
N ALA A 111 -1.48 -6.05 -14.91
CA ALA A 111 -2.71 -5.35 -15.28
C ALA A 111 -2.41 -3.87 -15.57
N LEU A 112 -1.58 -3.21 -14.74
CA LEU A 112 -1.14 -1.83 -15.00
C LEU A 112 -0.44 -1.68 -16.35
N ILE A 113 0.45 -2.62 -16.70
CA ILE A 113 1.14 -2.58 -18.00
C ILE A 113 0.16 -2.86 -19.14
N GLY A 114 -0.77 -3.81 -18.97
CA GLY A 114 -1.73 -4.18 -20.01
C GLY A 114 -2.78 -3.11 -20.30
N GLU A 115 -3.20 -2.36 -19.29
CA GLU A 115 -4.28 -1.37 -19.40
C GLU A 115 -3.77 0.08 -19.47
N TYR A 116 -2.61 0.36 -18.88
CA TYR A 116 -2.05 1.72 -18.76
C TYR A 116 -0.58 1.79 -19.20
N GLY A 117 -0.11 0.78 -19.95
CA GLY A 117 1.23 0.77 -20.53
C GLY A 117 1.46 1.89 -21.54
N PRO A 118 2.72 2.15 -21.92
CA PRO A 118 3.08 3.24 -22.83
C PRO A 118 2.48 3.11 -24.24
N GLU A 119 2.12 1.89 -24.66
CA GLU A 119 1.45 1.63 -25.95
C GLU A 119 -0.07 1.76 -25.88
N VAL A 120 -0.63 1.87 -24.68
CA VAL A 120 -2.07 1.98 -24.46
C VAL A 120 -2.44 3.46 -24.33
N ALA A 121 -3.45 3.88 -25.10
CA ALA A 121 -3.97 5.23 -25.01
C ALA A 121 -4.67 5.42 -23.66
N VAL A 122 -4.43 6.58 -23.03
CA VAL A 122 -5.04 6.93 -21.75
C VAL A 122 -6.54 7.17 -21.96
N PRO A 123 -7.41 6.52 -21.17
CA PRO A 123 -8.84 6.74 -21.23
C PRO A 123 -9.21 8.21 -20.97
N PRO A 124 -10.22 8.74 -21.68
CA PRO A 124 -10.72 10.09 -21.47
C PRO A 124 -11.15 10.31 -20.02
N ALA A 125 -11.08 11.56 -19.56
CA ALA A 125 -11.53 11.92 -18.21
C ALA A 125 -13.05 12.12 -18.11
N GLU A 126 -13.68 12.48 -19.22
CA GLU A 126 -15.10 12.77 -19.32
C GLU A 126 -15.69 12.01 -20.50
N ASP A 127 -16.96 11.62 -20.36
CA ASP A 127 -17.71 10.96 -21.42
C ASP A 127 -17.76 11.85 -22.67
N GLY A 128 -17.34 11.30 -23.81
CA GLY A 128 -17.31 11.99 -25.11
C GLY A 128 -15.95 12.55 -25.54
N GLN A 129 -14.91 12.48 -24.69
CA GLN A 129 -13.53 12.76 -25.11
C GLN A 129 -12.87 11.52 -25.74
N LEU A 130 -11.90 11.74 -26.63
CA LEU A 130 -11.11 10.66 -27.24
C LEU A 130 -9.96 10.24 -26.32
N ALA A 131 -9.59 8.97 -26.37
CA ALA A 131 -8.37 8.49 -25.73
C ALA A 131 -7.14 9.15 -26.36
N THR A 132 -6.18 9.54 -25.52
CA THR A 132 -4.97 10.26 -25.96
C THR A 132 -3.71 9.52 -25.56
N ALA A 133 -2.59 9.83 -26.23
CA ALA A 133 -1.30 9.28 -25.84
C ALA A 133 -0.92 9.76 -24.43
N TYR A 134 -0.16 8.94 -23.71
CA TYR A 134 0.30 9.29 -22.37
C TYR A 134 1.23 10.51 -22.40
N ASP A 135 0.80 11.59 -21.76
CA ASP A 135 1.63 12.75 -21.42
C ASP A 135 1.76 12.84 -19.90
N ARG A 136 2.99 12.69 -19.40
CA ARG A 136 3.30 12.71 -17.97
C ARG A 136 2.78 13.98 -17.28
N ALA A 137 3.00 15.15 -17.86
CA ALA A 137 2.65 16.42 -17.22
C ALA A 137 1.12 16.57 -17.11
N VAL A 138 0.38 16.08 -18.11
CA VAL A 138 -1.10 16.07 -18.08
C VAL A 138 -1.61 15.09 -17.02
N GLN A 139 -1.07 13.87 -16.97
CA GLN A 139 -1.54 12.86 -16.01
C GLN A 139 -1.18 13.20 -14.56
N GLU A 140 0.00 13.79 -14.31
CA GLU A 140 0.37 14.26 -12.97
C GLU A 140 -0.59 15.35 -12.46
N ARG A 141 -0.98 16.30 -13.33
CA ARG A 141 -1.99 17.31 -12.97
C ARG A 141 -3.37 16.69 -12.71
N ARG A 142 -3.78 15.73 -13.55
CA ARG A 142 -5.05 14.99 -13.37
C ARG A 142 -5.07 14.22 -12.05
N ALA A 143 -3.99 13.51 -11.72
CA ALA A 143 -3.85 12.78 -10.46
C ALA A 143 -3.91 13.71 -9.24
N GLN A 144 -3.23 14.86 -9.30
CA GLN A 144 -3.28 15.85 -8.22
C GLN A 144 -4.69 16.42 -8.02
N LEU A 145 -5.43 16.69 -9.11
CA LEU A 145 -6.82 17.16 -9.02
C LEU A 145 -7.71 16.08 -8.40
N ALA A 146 -7.61 14.84 -8.86
CA ALA A 146 -8.37 13.71 -8.33
C ALA A 146 -8.07 13.46 -6.85
N GLN A 147 -6.80 13.55 -6.44
CA GLN A 147 -6.42 13.41 -5.03
C GLN A 147 -7.05 14.51 -4.17
N ARG A 148 -7.06 15.77 -4.64
CA ARG A 148 -7.72 16.86 -3.91
C ARG A 148 -9.23 16.64 -3.78
N GLN A 149 -9.87 16.11 -4.82
CA GLN A 149 -11.30 15.76 -4.78
C GLN A 149 -11.56 14.61 -3.79
N LEU A 150 -10.69 13.61 -3.77
CA LEU A 150 -10.75 12.50 -2.82
C LEU A 150 -10.57 13.00 -1.37
N ASP A 151 -9.61 13.88 -1.14
CA ASP A 151 -9.36 14.47 0.18
C ASP A 151 -10.56 15.32 0.66
N GLN A 152 -11.28 15.97 -0.26
CA GLN A 152 -12.50 16.74 0.03
C GLN A 152 -13.68 15.86 0.47
N LEU A 153 -13.77 14.61 0.01
CA LEU A 153 -14.79 13.66 0.45
C LEU A 153 -14.61 13.26 1.93
N GLY A 154 -13.42 13.50 2.49
CA GLY A 154 -13.10 13.18 3.86
C GLY A 154 -12.85 11.69 4.09
N LYS A 155 -12.72 11.31 5.36
CA LYS A 155 -12.47 9.91 5.73
C LYS A 155 -13.76 9.12 5.63
N VAL A 156 -13.68 7.91 5.07
CA VAL A 156 -14.77 6.94 5.14
C VAL A 156 -15.09 6.67 6.62
N ASN A 157 -16.34 6.91 7.02
CA ASN A 157 -16.80 6.59 8.37
C ASN A 157 -17.12 5.08 8.44
N PRO A 158 -16.32 4.24 9.12
CA PRO A 158 -16.55 2.81 9.18
C PRO A 158 -17.83 2.44 9.95
N LEU A 159 -18.28 3.34 10.84
CA LEU A 159 -19.52 3.16 11.60
C LEU A 159 -20.74 3.66 10.82
N ALA A 160 -20.58 4.21 9.62
CA ALA A 160 -21.70 4.80 8.87
C ALA A 160 -22.84 3.81 8.64
N LEU A 161 -22.53 2.54 8.38
CA LEU A 161 -23.56 1.51 8.18
C LEU A 161 -24.30 1.18 9.49
N GLU A 162 -23.58 1.08 10.60
CA GLU A 162 -24.16 0.80 11.92
C GLU A 162 -24.98 1.99 12.42
N GLU A 163 -24.45 3.21 12.29
CA GLU A 163 -25.15 4.46 12.63
C GLU A 163 -26.39 4.64 11.77
N PHE A 164 -26.32 4.35 10.46
CA PHE A 164 -27.48 4.39 9.58
C PHE A 164 -28.57 3.41 10.04
N ALA A 165 -28.21 2.16 10.31
CA ALA A 165 -29.15 1.15 10.78
C ALA A 165 -29.80 1.55 12.12
N ALA A 166 -29.01 2.05 13.07
CA ALA A 166 -29.52 2.53 14.35
C ALA A 166 -30.43 3.76 14.20
N LEU A 167 -30.10 4.67 13.28
CA LEU A 167 -30.91 5.85 12.99
C LEU A 167 -32.23 5.45 12.30
N GLU A 168 -32.19 4.47 11.41
CA GLU A 168 -33.36 3.92 10.72
C GLU A 168 -34.31 3.22 11.72
N GLU A 169 -33.78 2.42 12.65
CA GLU A 169 -34.56 1.80 13.73
C GLU A 169 -35.20 2.86 14.63
N ARG A 170 -34.43 3.89 15.04
CA ARG A 170 -34.95 5.00 15.83
C ARG A 170 -36.04 5.77 15.08
N HIS A 171 -35.87 6.00 13.77
CA HIS A 171 -36.87 6.64 12.94
C HIS A 171 -38.15 5.79 12.87
N ALA A 172 -38.03 4.49 12.61
CA ALA A 172 -39.18 3.58 12.59
C ALA A 172 -39.92 3.56 13.93
N PHE A 173 -39.20 3.52 15.06
CA PHE A 173 -39.77 3.61 16.39
C PHE A 173 -40.53 4.92 16.62
N LEU A 174 -39.92 6.07 16.26
CA LEU A 174 -40.56 7.38 16.42
C LEU A 174 -41.80 7.54 15.52
N VAL A 175 -41.77 6.99 14.31
CA VAL A 175 -42.93 6.98 13.40
C VAL A 175 -44.06 6.14 13.99
N ALA A 176 -43.77 4.96 14.54
CA ALA A 176 -44.77 4.12 15.21
C ALA A 176 -45.39 4.84 16.42
N GLN A 177 -44.56 5.44 17.29
CA GLN A 177 -45.01 6.22 18.45
C GLN A 177 -45.90 7.42 18.03
N LEU A 178 -45.55 8.10 16.94
CA LEU A 178 -46.33 9.22 16.41
C LEU A 178 -47.71 8.77 15.93
N GLU A 179 -47.79 7.63 15.23
CA GLU A 179 -49.07 7.06 14.79
C GLU A 179 -49.92 6.59 15.97
N ASP A 180 -49.32 5.99 17.01
CA ASP A 180 -50.02 5.62 18.23
C ASP A 180 -50.56 6.84 18.99
N LEU A 181 -49.80 7.93 19.08
CA LEU A 181 -50.27 9.19 19.66
C LEU A 181 -51.42 9.80 18.86
N LYS A 182 -51.33 9.80 17.52
CA LYS A 182 -52.43 10.26 16.65
C LYS A 182 -53.68 9.42 16.83
N LYS A 183 -53.54 8.10 16.99
CA LYS A 183 -54.64 7.18 17.27
C LYS A 183 -55.26 7.48 18.63
N THR A 184 -54.44 7.55 19.68
CA THR A 184 -54.89 7.87 21.05
C THR A 184 -55.64 9.19 21.10
N ARG A 185 -55.17 10.22 20.38
CA ARG A 185 -55.89 11.50 20.26
C ARG A 185 -57.26 11.34 19.63
N ARG A 186 -57.39 10.57 18.54
CA ARG A 186 -58.68 10.30 17.88
C ARG A 186 -59.62 9.53 18.80
N ASP A 187 -59.10 8.53 19.49
CA ASP A 187 -59.87 7.71 20.42
C ASP A 187 -60.38 8.58 21.59
N LEU A 188 -59.54 9.42 22.20
CA LEU A 188 -59.96 10.35 23.25
C LEU A 188 -61.04 11.33 22.80
N LEU A 189 -60.92 11.91 21.59
CA LEU A 189 -61.96 12.78 21.05
C LEU A 189 -63.28 12.04 20.82
N THR A 190 -63.22 10.75 20.50
CA THR A 190 -64.40 9.90 20.35
C THR A 190 -65.04 9.62 21.70
N VAL A 191 -64.24 9.29 22.73
CA VAL A 191 -64.74 9.10 24.10
C VAL A 191 -65.37 10.38 24.65
N ILE A 192 -64.75 11.55 24.43
CA ILE A 192 -65.34 12.84 24.84
C ILE A 192 -66.73 12.98 24.21
N LYS A 193 -66.86 12.73 22.91
CA LYS A 193 -68.15 12.79 22.22
C LYS A 193 -69.17 11.79 22.77
N GLU A 194 -68.77 10.56 23.04
CA GLU A 194 -69.66 9.54 23.62
C GLU A 194 -70.14 9.92 25.02
N VAL A 195 -69.25 10.52 25.84
CA VAL A 195 -69.60 11.03 27.18
C VAL A 195 -70.56 12.20 27.05
N ASP A 196 -70.29 13.15 26.17
CA ASP A 196 -71.16 14.30 25.91
C ASP A 196 -72.56 13.83 25.48
N ASP A 197 -72.64 12.93 24.49
CA ASP A 197 -73.91 12.34 24.01
C ASP A 197 -74.66 11.63 25.16
N ARG A 198 -73.93 10.93 26.04
CA ARG A 198 -74.53 10.23 27.19
C ARG A 198 -75.02 11.20 28.26
N VAL A 199 -74.28 12.27 28.55
CA VAL A 199 -74.69 13.30 29.51
C VAL A 199 -75.95 13.98 29.01
N GLN A 200 -76.02 14.35 27.72
CA GLN A 200 -77.22 14.94 27.12
C GLN A 200 -78.43 14.02 27.25
N GLN A 201 -78.28 12.72 26.95
CA GLN A 201 -79.37 11.75 27.11
C GLN A 201 -79.85 11.61 28.56
N VAL A 202 -78.92 11.46 29.50
CA VAL A 202 -79.26 11.27 30.92
C VAL A 202 -79.91 12.54 31.47
N PHE A 203 -79.34 13.72 31.19
CA PHE A 203 -79.91 14.99 31.62
C PHE A 203 -81.29 15.22 31.02
N GLY A 204 -81.48 15.02 29.72
CA GLY A 204 -82.77 15.17 29.05
C GLY A 204 -83.84 14.26 29.66
N SER A 205 -83.53 12.97 29.84
CA SER A 205 -84.47 12.02 30.46
C SER A 205 -84.80 12.39 31.91
N ALA A 206 -83.81 12.81 32.70
CA ALA A 206 -84.00 13.22 34.08
C ALA A 206 -84.79 14.54 34.19
N PHE A 207 -84.56 15.50 33.29
CA PHE A 207 -85.31 16.75 33.23
C PHE A 207 -86.79 16.48 32.91
N GLU A 208 -87.07 15.65 31.89
CA GLU A 208 -88.45 15.27 31.54
C GLU A 208 -89.15 14.57 32.70
N ASP A 209 -88.47 13.64 33.38
CA ASP A 209 -89.01 12.95 34.55
C ASP A 209 -89.28 13.91 35.71
N THR A 210 -88.35 14.83 35.99
CA THR A 210 -88.47 15.81 37.08
C THR A 210 -89.54 16.86 36.76
N ALA A 211 -89.65 17.29 35.51
CA ALA A 211 -90.67 18.25 35.06
C ALA A 211 -92.09 17.68 35.22
N ARG A 212 -92.31 16.42 34.83
CA ARG A 212 -93.61 15.74 35.04
C ARG A 212 -93.97 15.67 36.52
N GLU A 213 -93.02 15.28 37.36
CA GLU A 213 -93.27 15.11 38.79
C GLU A 213 -93.42 16.46 39.51
N PHE A 214 -92.69 17.49 39.07
CA PHE A 214 -92.83 18.86 39.55
C PHE A 214 -94.22 19.42 39.26
N GLU A 215 -94.73 19.30 38.02
CA GLU A 215 -96.10 19.70 37.67
C GLU A 215 -97.14 18.98 38.56
N ARG A 216 -96.96 17.67 38.77
CA ARG A 216 -97.84 16.84 39.59
C ARG A 216 -97.86 17.25 41.06
N ILE A 217 -96.69 17.46 41.67
CA ILE A 217 -96.54 17.85 43.08
C ILE A 217 -97.02 19.29 43.29
N PHE A 218 -96.69 20.21 42.37
CA PHE A 218 -97.08 21.61 42.46
C PHE A 218 -98.61 21.78 42.46
N GLY A 219 -99.31 21.05 41.59
CA GLY A 219 -100.78 21.05 41.54
C GLY A 219 -101.45 20.47 42.80
N LEU A 220 -100.78 19.56 43.52
CA LEU A 220 -101.28 19.02 44.79
C LEU A 220 -101.10 20.01 45.95
N LEU A 221 -99.99 20.75 45.97
CA LEU A 221 -99.67 21.73 47.02
C LEU A 221 -100.40 23.07 46.83
N PHE A 222 -100.73 23.45 45.60
CA PHE A 222 -101.43 24.69 45.27
C PHE A 222 -102.64 24.44 44.36
N PRO A 223 -103.83 24.12 44.92
CA PRO A 223 -105.04 23.87 44.14
C PRO A 223 -105.43 25.12 43.32
N GLY A 224 -105.28 25.06 41.99
CA GLY A 224 -105.57 26.15 41.05
C GLY A 224 -104.36 26.97 40.57
N GLY A 225 -103.13 26.57 40.90
CA GLY A 225 -101.90 27.14 40.34
C GLY A 225 -101.22 26.22 39.31
N GLU A 226 -100.46 26.79 38.37
CA GLU A 226 -99.65 26.05 37.39
C GLU A 226 -98.17 26.32 37.65
N GLY A 227 -97.34 25.28 37.72
CA GLY A 227 -95.89 25.40 37.86
C GLY A 227 -95.18 24.53 36.82
N ARG A 228 -94.25 25.09 36.05
CA ARG A 228 -93.48 24.38 35.01
C ARG A 228 -91.98 24.60 35.19
N LEU A 229 -91.20 23.58 34.85
CA LEU A 229 -89.75 23.71 34.71
C LEU A 229 -89.42 24.10 33.27
N LEU A 230 -88.50 25.04 33.09
CA LEU A 230 -88.03 25.52 31.80
C LEU A 230 -86.51 25.35 31.72
N LEU A 231 -86.03 25.00 30.52
CA LEU A 231 -84.62 25.03 30.20
C LEU A 231 -84.28 26.43 29.70
N THR A 232 -83.17 26.99 30.20
CA THR A 232 -82.69 28.31 29.76
C THR A 232 -82.17 28.28 28.32
N GLU A 233 -81.56 27.17 27.90
CA GLU A 233 -81.09 26.95 26.53
C GLU A 233 -81.53 25.56 26.01
N PRO A 234 -82.73 25.45 25.40
CA PRO A 234 -83.29 24.15 24.99
C PRO A 234 -82.48 23.39 23.93
N ASP A 235 -81.64 24.09 23.17
CA ASP A 235 -80.84 23.52 22.08
C ASP A 235 -79.46 23.03 22.54
N ASP A 236 -79.03 23.34 23.77
CA ASP A 236 -77.76 22.90 24.35
C ASP A 236 -77.96 22.27 25.75
N MET A 237 -78.21 20.96 25.73
CA MET A 237 -78.41 20.16 26.95
C MET A 237 -77.16 20.06 27.84
N LEU A 238 -75.97 20.47 27.37
CA LEU A 238 -74.74 20.46 28.17
C LEU A 238 -74.50 21.79 28.90
N ALA A 239 -74.95 22.90 28.33
CA ALA A 239 -74.76 24.25 28.88
C ALA A 239 -76.03 24.83 29.55
N THR A 240 -77.21 24.25 29.32
CA THR A 240 -78.47 24.79 29.85
C THR A 240 -78.58 24.72 31.38
N GLY A 241 -79.05 25.81 31.98
CA GLY A 241 -79.58 25.85 33.34
C GLY A 241 -81.07 25.50 33.41
N ILE A 242 -81.57 25.25 34.63
CA ILE A 242 -82.98 24.95 34.93
C ILE A 242 -83.62 26.16 35.62
N ASP A 243 -84.67 26.71 35.03
CA ASP A 243 -85.53 27.74 35.62
C ASP A 243 -86.92 27.16 35.96
N PHE A 244 -87.67 27.85 36.82
CA PHE A 244 -89.03 27.47 37.16
C PHE A 244 -89.98 28.66 37.01
N GLU A 245 -91.12 28.44 36.36
CA GLU A 245 -92.23 29.40 36.29
C GLU A 245 -93.36 28.88 37.17
N ALA A 246 -93.76 29.63 38.18
CA ALA A 246 -94.80 29.24 39.12
C ALA A 246 -95.90 30.31 39.18
N ARG A 247 -97.14 29.92 38.92
CA ARG A 247 -98.35 30.76 38.99
C ARG A 247 -99.22 30.32 40.17
N PRO A 248 -99.18 31.00 41.33
CA PRO A 248 -100.07 30.70 42.45
C PRO A 248 -101.52 31.12 42.16
N PRO A 249 -102.53 30.46 42.76
CA PRO A 249 -103.92 30.81 42.55
C PRO A 249 -104.20 32.23 43.06
N GLY A 250 -104.61 33.12 42.15
CA GLY A 250 -105.19 34.43 42.51
C GLY A 250 -104.37 35.69 42.20
N LYS A 251 -103.28 35.65 41.42
CA LYS A 251 -102.64 36.92 40.98
C LYS A 251 -102.16 36.85 39.52
N LYS A 252 -102.68 37.74 38.68
CA LYS A 252 -102.16 38.04 37.34
C LYS A 252 -100.86 38.82 37.47
N VAL A 253 -99.72 38.19 37.19
CA VAL A 253 -98.69 38.64 36.25
C VAL A 253 -98.06 37.39 35.67
#